data_AF-A0A8T1MMH9-F1
#
_entry.id   AF-A0A8T1MMH9-F1
#
_cell.length_a   1.000
_cell.length_b   1.000
_cell.length_c   1.000
_cell.angle_alpha   90.00
_cell.angle_beta   90.00
_cell.angle_gamma   90.00
#
_symmetry.space_group_name_H-M   'P 1'
#
loop_
_entity.id
_entity.type
_entity.pdbx_description
1 polymer ?
#
loop_
_entity_poly.entity_id
_entity_poly.type
_entity_poly.pdbx_seq_one_letter_code
_entity_poly.pdbx_strand_id
1 'polypeptide(L)'
;MHLRLHNGIVETASTDSTYHVPLSSDSLENPDLLDQPPTLRWIAHLSRSELFAVLELVASKCTKKRWKSSMAVWILSLMMALEPPLHPDVHHLLRTIARQCRKLKKVGFLFSTHLIIYMKELDSDKKSSEDDLFFGLCPILVARNFGQLDLLESA
;
A
#
# COMPACT_ATOMS: atom_id res chain seq x y z
N MET A 1 25.20 39.27 -50.84
CA MET A 1 24.25 38.54 -51.70
C MET A 1 24.06 37.17 -51.09
N HIS A 2 22.80 36.82 -50.82
CA HIS A 2 22.33 35.58 -50.22
C HIS A 2 23.00 34.32 -50.80
N LEU A 3 23.21 33.31 -49.96
CA LEU A 3 22.53 32.00 -50.10
C LEU A 3 22.69 31.17 -48.81
N ARG A 4 21.51 30.81 -48.26
CA ARG A 4 21.32 29.82 -47.20
C ARG A 4 21.70 28.44 -47.73
N LEU A 5 22.35 27.63 -46.89
CA LEU A 5 22.20 26.18 -46.92
C LEU A 5 21.83 25.73 -45.50
N HIS A 6 20.63 25.17 -45.42
CA HIS A 6 19.97 24.72 -44.22
C HIS A 6 20.26 23.23 -44.08
N ASN A 7 21.30 22.86 -43.32
CA ASN A 7 21.51 21.47 -42.93
C ASN A 7 21.00 21.29 -41.50
N GLY A 8 19.78 20.79 -41.42
CA GLY A 8 19.27 20.19 -40.20
C GLY A 8 19.99 18.86 -39.96
N ILE A 9 20.61 18.74 -38.80
CA ILE A 9 20.67 17.51 -38.04
C ILE A 9 20.36 17.93 -36.61
N VAL A 10 19.17 17.56 -36.16
CA VAL A 10 18.80 17.61 -34.74
C VAL A 10 19.66 16.55 -34.07
N GLU A 11 20.71 17.00 -33.39
CA GLU A 11 21.49 16.15 -32.52
C GLU A 11 20.63 15.88 -31.28
N THR A 12 19.92 14.75 -31.29
CA THR A 12 19.23 14.22 -30.13
C THR A 12 20.28 13.78 -29.12
N ALA A 13 20.74 14.72 -28.30
CA ALA A 13 21.45 14.42 -27.07
C ALA A 13 20.47 13.69 -26.14
N SER A 14 20.53 12.36 -26.18
CA SER A 14 19.96 11.49 -25.16
C SER A 14 20.78 11.69 -23.89
N THR A 15 20.38 12.66 -23.08
CA THR A 15 20.78 12.75 -21.68
C THR A 15 19.68 12.07 -20.86
N ASP A 16 19.85 10.76 -20.68
CA ASP A 16 19.19 9.99 -19.63
C ASP A 16 19.68 10.51 -18.27
N SER A 17 19.11 11.63 -17.85
CA SER A 17 19.22 12.14 -16.48
C SER A 17 17.90 11.82 -15.81
N THR A 18 17.76 10.55 -15.39
CA THR A 18 16.72 10.11 -14.47
C THR A 18 16.96 10.78 -13.12
N TYR A 19 16.47 12.01 -12.98
CA TYR A 19 16.43 12.70 -11.70
C TYR A 19 15.53 11.89 -10.77
N HIS A 20 16.14 11.25 -9.77
CA HIS A 20 15.46 10.79 -8.57
C HIS A 20 14.75 12.01 -7.99
N VAL A 21 13.42 11.99 -7.95
CA VAL A 21 12.65 12.94 -7.15
C VAL A 21 12.43 12.21 -5.83
N PRO A 22 13.15 12.58 -4.76
CA PRO A 22 12.90 12.03 -3.44
C PRO A 22 11.44 12.22 -3.08
N LEU A 23 10.89 11.35 -2.24
CA LEU A 23 9.57 11.58 -1.69
C LEU A 23 9.65 12.88 -0.87
N SER A 24 9.19 13.99 -1.45
CA SER A 24 9.12 15.25 -0.71
C SER A 24 8.28 14.99 0.54
N SER A 25 8.66 15.56 1.67
CA SER A 25 7.85 15.53 2.90
C SER A 25 6.39 15.90 2.62
N ASP A 26 6.15 16.82 1.68
CA ASP A 26 4.83 17.24 1.22
C ASP A 26 3.96 16.09 0.66
N SER A 27 4.57 15.06 0.07
CA SER A 27 3.87 13.89 -0.46
C SER A 27 3.40 12.94 0.63
N LEU A 28 4.14 12.85 1.74
CA LEU A 28 3.73 12.07 2.92
C LEU A 28 2.65 12.81 3.73
N GLU A 29 2.65 14.15 3.67
CA GLU A 29 1.62 15.02 4.24
C GLU A 29 0.33 15.04 3.42
N ASN A 30 0.35 14.56 2.17
CA ASN A 30 -0.84 14.46 1.34
C ASN A 30 -1.87 13.52 1.99
N PRO A 31 -3.03 14.04 2.45
CA PRO A 31 -4.03 13.24 3.17
C PRO A 31 -4.63 12.11 2.32
N ASP A 32 -4.49 12.22 1.00
CA ASP A 32 -5.11 11.35 0.00
C ASP A 32 -4.08 10.45 -0.71
N LEU A 33 -2.83 10.37 -0.21
CA LEU A 33 -1.79 9.50 -0.80
C LEU A 33 -2.28 8.04 -0.96
N LEU A 34 -3.07 7.56 0.00
CA LEU A 34 -3.55 6.18 0.03
C LEU A 34 -4.80 5.95 -0.84
N ASP A 35 -5.31 6.95 -1.56
CA ASP A 35 -6.58 6.88 -2.28
C ASP A 35 -6.43 6.15 -3.62
N GLN A 36 -5.22 6.16 -4.16
CA GLN A 36 -4.87 5.45 -5.39
C GLN A 36 -3.79 4.41 -5.08
N PRO A 37 -3.82 3.24 -5.75
CA PRO A 37 -2.78 2.23 -5.56
C PRO A 37 -1.41 2.77 -6.00
N PRO A 38 -0.32 2.37 -5.34
CA PRO A 38 1.01 2.78 -5.73
C PRO A 38 1.41 2.11 -7.06
N THR A 39 2.27 2.78 -7.82
CA THR A 39 2.95 2.13 -8.94
C THR A 39 4.21 1.40 -8.45
N LEU A 40 4.57 0.30 -9.10
CA LEU A 40 5.83 -0.40 -8.80
C LEU A 40 7.05 0.52 -8.98
N ARG A 41 7.02 1.39 -10.00
CA ARG A 41 8.07 2.39 -10.22
C ARG A 41 8.23 3.27 -8.98
N TRP A 42 7.14 3.81 -8.44
CA TRP A 42 7.21 4.67 -7.28
C TRP A 42 7.74 3.94 -6.04
N ILE A 43 7.23 2.73 -5.75
CA ILE A 43 7.69 1.91 -4.63
C ILE A 43 9.18 1.57 -4.72
N ALA A 44 9.66 1.22 -5.92
CA ALA A 44 11.05 0.85 -6.15
C ALA A 44 12.06 2.00 -5.96
N HIS A 45 11.59 3.26 -5.97
CA HIS A 45 12.45 4.43 -5.77
C HIS A 45 12.48 4.90 -4.31
N LEU A 46 11.65 4.32 -3.43
CA LEU A 46 11.65 4.68 -2.01
C LEU A 46 12.92 4.20 -1.32
N SER A 47 13.56 5.09 -0.58
CA SER A 47 14.54 4.75 0.42
C SER A 47 13.90 3.96 1.57
N ARG A 48 14.73 3.29 2.37
CA ARG A 48 14.28 2.54 3.56
C ARG A 48 13.51 3.43 4.55
N SER A 49 13.93 4.68 4.76
CA SER A 49 13.25 5.63 5.65
C SER A 49 11.89 6.07 5.12
N GLU A 50 11.78 6.31 3.81
CA GLU A 50 10.50 6.65 3.18
C GLU A 50 9.55 5.45 3.21
N LEU A 51 10.05 4.25 2.92
CA LEU A 51 9.28 3.01 3.01
C LEU A 51 8.74 2.79 4.43
N PHE A 52 9.56 3.05 5.45
CA PHE A 52 9.14 3.00 6.85
C PHE A 52 8.04 4.03 7.15
N ALA A 53 8.22 5.29 6.75
CA ALA A 53 7.25 6.35 6.99
C ALA A 53 5.90 6.09 6.31
N VAL A 54 5.91 5.52 5.09
CA VAL A 54 4.68 5.11 4.39
C VAL A 54 4.03 3.92 5.11
N LEU A 55 4.81 2.98 5.63
CA LEU A 55 4.30 1.85 6.41
C LEU A 55 3.65 2.32 7.73
N GLU A 56 4.24 3.31 8.41
CA GLU A 56 3.65 3.96 9.58
C GLU A 56 2.33 4.65 9.25
N LEU A 57 2.30 5.41 8.14
CA LEU A 57 1.09 6.07 7.65
C LEU A 57 -0.01 5.03 7.41
N VAL A 58 0.28 3.96 6.68
CA VAL A 58 -0.66 2.88 6.40
C VAL A 58 -1.16 2.21 7.69
N ALA A 59 -0.26 1.93 8.64
CA ALA A 59 -0.63 1.37 9.94
C ALA A 59 -1.58 2.29 10.71
N SER A 60 -1.35 3.61 10.69
CA SER A 60 -2.20 4.60 11.35
C SER A 60 -3.61 4.70 10.74
N LYS A 61 -3.74 4.45 9.44
CA LYS A 61 -5.02 4.50 8.72
C LYS A 61 -5.73 3.15 8.67
N CYS A 62 -5.09 2.06 9.09
CA CYS A 62 -5.66 0.71 9.13
C CYS A 62 -6.69 0.58 10.27
N THR A 63 -7.80 1.29 10.14
CA THR A 63 -8.90 1.35 11.10
C THR A 63 -10.23 1.42 10.36
N LYS A 64 -11.32 1.03 11.02
CA LYS A 64 -12.64 0.96 10.37
C LYS A 64 -13.05 2.28 9.69
N LYS A 65 -12.74 3.41 10.33
CA LYS A 65 -13.15 4.74 9.87
C LYS A 65 -12.30 5.27 8.71
N ARG A 66 -11.11 4.72 8.49
CA ARG A 66 -10.11 5.27 7.56
C ARG A 66 -9.67 4.26 6.50
N TRP A 67 -10.12 3.01 6.59
CA TRP A 67 -9.84 1.98 5.60
C TRP A 67 -10.38 2.38 4.22
N LYS A 68 -9.56 2.17 3.20
CA LYS A 68 -9.89 2.29 1.77
C LYS A 68 -9.36 1.02 1.10
N SER A 69 -10.08 0.44 0.15
CA SER A 69 -9.66 -0.83 -0.49
C SER A 69 -8.31 -0.73 -1.23
N SER A 70 -7.93 0.47 -1.69
CA SER A 70 -6.59 0.76 -2.21
C SER A 70 -5.47 0.46 -1.21
N MET A 71 -5.75 0.54 0.10
CA MET A 71 -4.79 0.23 1.16
C MET A 71 -4.32 -1.22 1.13
N ALA A 72 -5.14 -2.17 0.67
CA ALA A 72 -4.70 -3.56 0.50
C ALA A 72 -3.53 -3.64 -0.49
N VAL A 73 -3.62 -2.92 -1.61
CA VAL A 73 -2.56 -2.85 -2.63
C VAL A 73 -1.32 -2.14 -2.09
N TRP A 74 -1.51 -1.06 -1.31
CA TRP A 74 -0.40 -0.41 -0.61
C TRP A 74 0.34 -1.37 0.32
N ILE A 75 -0.38 -2.05 1.21
CA ILE A 75 0.21 -2.99 2.17
C ILE A 75 0.98 -4.10 1.44
N LEU A 76 0.40 -4.70 0.41
CA LEU A 76 1.07 -5.73 -0.40
C LEU A 76 2.33 -5.20 -1.08
N SER A 77 2.26 -4.02 -1.70
CA SER A 77 3.40 -3.42 -2.41
C SER A 77 4.53 -3.08 -1.46
N LEU A 78 4.21 -2.54 -0.27
CA LEU A 78 5.19 -2.26 0.77
C LEU A 78 5.82 -3.55 1.29
N MET A 79 5.03 -4.59 1.58
CA MET A 79 5.57 -5.89 2.01
C MET A 79 6.53 -6.50 0.99
N MET A 80 6.26 -6.34 -0.31
CA MET A 80 7.14 -6.81 -1.38
C MET A 80 8.45 -6.02 -1.48
N ALA A 81 8.44 -4.74 -1.06
CA ALA A 81 9.62 -3.88 -1.08
C ALA A 81 10.49 -3.99 0.20
N LEU A 82 10.03 -4.73 1.22
CA LEU A 82 10.78 -4.93 2.44
C LEU A 82 11.88 -5.97 2.26
N GLU A 83 13.13 -5.52 2.30
CA GLU A 83 14.32 -6.39 2.21
C GLU A 83 14.83 -6.79 3.61
N PRO A 84 15.05 -8.09 3.88
CA PRO A 84 15.65 -8.55 5.13
C PRO A 84 17.16 -8.18 5.19
N PRO A 85 17.75 -8.02 6.39
CA PRO A 85 17.10 -8.11 7.70
C PRO A 85 16.28 -6.85 8.04
N LEU A 86 15.10 -7.07 8.63
CA LEU A 86 14.19 -5.98 8.99
C LEU A 86 14.50 -5.40 10.38
N HIS A 87 14.27 -4.10 10.52
CA HIS A 87 14.32 -3.44 11.83
C HIS A 87 13.16 -3.93 12.72
N PRO A 88 13.34 -4.05 14.05
CA PRO A 88 12.26 -4.44 14.97
C PRO A 88 10.99 -3.58 14.83
N ASP A 89 11.13 -2.30 14.52
CA ASP A 89 9.98 -1.40 14.34
C ASP A 89 9.15 -1.75 13.10
N VAL A 90 9.79 -2.20 12.02
CA VAL A 90 9.08 -2.71 10.84
C VAL A 90 8.28 -3.96 11.22
N HIS A 91 8.86 -4.88 11.99
CA HIS A 91 8.12 -6.04 12.51
C HIS A 91 6.92 -5.60 13.36
N HIS A 92 7.10 -4.60 14.22
CA HIS A 92 6.01 -4.05 15.04
C HIS A 92 4.87 -3.48 14.19
N LEU A 93 5.18 -2.72 13.14
CA LEU A 93 4.18 -2.16 12.22
C LEU A 93 3.44 -3.25 11.45
N LEU A 94 4.15 -4.25 10.91
CA LEU A 94 3.52 -5.37 10.20
C LEU A 94 2.57 -6.15 11.10
N ARG A 95 2.96 -6.42 12.35
CA ARG A 95 2.08 -7.05 13.36
C ARG A 95 0.87 -6.19 13.67
N THR A 96 1.06 -4.87 13.78
CA THR A 96 -0.03 -3.92 14.01
C THR A 96 -1.04 -3.95 12.87
N ILE A 97 -0.58 -3.89 11.62
CA ILE A 97 -1.41 -3.99 10.42
C ILE A 97 -2.18 -5.32 10.40
N ALA A 98 -1.49 -6.45 10.62
CA ALA A 98 -2.12 -7.77 10.65
C ALA A 98 -3.23 -7.88 11.71
N ARG A 99 -2.99 -7.37 12.92
CA ARG A 99 -3.98 -7.36 14.01
C ARG A 99 -5.17 -6.46 13.67
N GLN A 100 -4.94 -5.31 13.05
CA GLN A 100 -6.03 -4.43 12.61
C GLN A 100 -6.87 -5.07 11.50
N CYS A 101 -6.24 -5.74 10.53
CA CYS A 101 -6.95 -6.52 9.51
C CYS A 101 -7.90 -7.55 10.14
N ARG A 102 -7.46 -8.29 11.16
CA ARG A 102 -8.34 -9.22 11.90
C ARG A 102 -9.53 -8.53 12.55
N LYS A 103 -9.31 -7.36 13.16
CA LYS A 103 -10.39 -6.57 13.76
C LYS A 103 -11.39 -6.10 12.70
N LEU A 104 -10.89 -5.64 11.55
CA LEU A 104 -11.72 -5.21 10.42
C LEU A 104 -12.57 -6.36 9.88
N LYS A 105 -12.00 -7.56 9.70
CA LYS A 105 -12.74 -8.78 9.32
C LYS A 105 -13.88 -9.12 10.28
N LYS A 106 -13.61 -9.08 11.60
CA LYS A 106 -14.62 -9.38 12.63
C LYS A 106 -15.77 -8.36 12.60
N VAL A 107 -15.46 -7.09 12.35
CA VAL A 107 -16.47 -6.04 12.23
C VAL A 107 -17.26 -6.16 10.94
N GLY A 108 -16.63 -6.52 9.82
CA GLY A 108 -17.30 -6.82 8.55
C GLY A 108 -18.33 -7.93 8.73
N PHE A 109 -17.96 -9.03 9.41
CA PHE A 109 -18.88 -10.11 9.74
C PHE A 109 -20.05 -9.65 10.62
N LEU A 110 -19.79 -8.89 11.70
CA LEU A 110 -20.86 -8.41 12.59
C LEU A 110 -21.82 -7.45 11.87
N PHE A 111 -21.31 -6.50 11.08
CA PHE A 111 -22.15 -5.60 10.29
C PHE A 111 -22.90 -6.35 9.19
N SER A 112 -22.25 -7.30 8.52
CA SER A 112 -22.87 -8.16 7.52
C SER A 112 -24.02 -8.98 8.13
N THR A 113 -23.81 -9.65 9.27
CA THR A 113 -24.91 -10.39 9.95
C THR A 113 -26.06 -9.49 10.42
N HIS A 114 -25.78 -8.27 10.90
CA HIS A 114 -26.82 -7.35 11.38
C HIS A 114 -27.53 -6.63 10.21
N LEU A 115 -26.87 -6.47 9.06
CA LEU A 115 -27.39 -5.80 7.86
C LEU A 115 -28.04 -6.77 6.87
N ILE A 116 -27.62 -8.05 6.81
CA ILE A 116 -28.28 -9.12 6.02
C ILE A 116 -29.73 -9.33 6.51
N ILE A 117 -30.00 -9.09 7.80
CA ILE A 117 -31.36 -9.09 8.34
C ILE A 117 -32.19 -7.92 7.78
N TYR A 118 -31.55 -6.80 7.39
CA TYR A 118 -32.22 -5.54 7.05
C TYR A 118 -32.20 -5.14 5.57
N MET A 119 -31.21 -5.51 4.78
CA MET A 119 -31.10 -5.06 3.38
C MET A 119 -30.61 -6.19 2.49
N LYS A 120 -31.57 -6.81 1.80
CA LYS A 120 -31.32 -7.51 0.55
C LYS A 120 -31.30 -6.44 -0.55
N GLU A 121 -30.26 -6.49 -1.37
CA GLU A 121 -30.09 -5.81 -2.67
C GLU A 121 -29.32 -4.49 -2.70
N LEU A 122 -28.17 -4.51 -3.41
CA LEU A 122 -27.54 -3.47 -4.26
C LEU A 122 -26.01 -3.62 -4.22
N ASP A 123 -25.45 -4.23 -5.27
CA ASP A 123 -24.10 -4.12 -5.89
C ASP A 123 -22.81 -3.82 -5.06
N SER A 124 -22.88 -3.76 -3.74
CA SER A 124 -21.76 -3.49 -2.83
C SER A 124 -21.00 -4.76 -2.41
N ASP A 125 -21.49 -5.92 -2.82
CA ASP A 125 -21.09 -7.23 -2.31
C ASP A 125 -19.67 -7.65 -2.75
N LYS A 126 -19.26 -7.28 -3.98
CA LYS A 126 -17.94 -7.67 -4.52
C LYS A 126 -16.77 -6.98 -3.82
N LYS A 127 -16.84 -5.66 -3.60
CA LYS A 127 -15.73 -4.89 -3.00
C LYS A 127 -15.53 -5.21 -1.51
N SER A 128 -16.62 -5.47 -0.79
CA SER A 128 -16.56 -6.00 0.58
C SER A 128 -15.83 -7.34 0.62
N SER A 129 -16.11 -8.23 -0.34
CA SER A 129 -15.56 -9.58 -0.36
C SER A 129 -14.03 -9.62 -0.59
N GLU A 130 -13.48 -8.72 -1.41
CA GLU A 130 -12.04 -8.64 -1.68
C GLU A 130 -11.27 -8.12 -0.45
N ASP A 131 -11.82 -7.12 0.23
CA ASP A 131 -11.25 -6.59 1.48
C ASP A 131 -11.31 -7.65 2.58
N ASP A 132 -12.42 -8.40 2.71
CA ASP A 132 -12.55 -9.50 3.68
C ASP A 132 -11.56 -10.64 3.42
N LEU A 133 -11.33 -10.96 2.14
CA LEU A 133 -10.30 -11.90 1.73
C LEU A 133 -8.91 -11.39 2.14
N PHE A 134 -8.59 -10.13 1.81
CA PHE A 134 -7.33 -9.50 2.19
C PHE A 134 -7.15 -9.49 3.72
N PHE A 135 -8.18 -9.17 4.49
CA PHE A 135 -8.10 -9.18 5.94
C PHE A 135 -7.81 -10.57 6.53
N GLY A 136 -8.27 -11.63 5.86
CA GLY A 136 -7.90 -13.01 6.20
C GLY A 136 -6.46 -13.36 5.80
N LEU A 137 -6.01 -12.89 4.64
CA LEU A 137 -4.69 -13.19 4.09
C LEU A 137 -3.55 -12.41 4.77
N CYS A 138 -3.77 -11.14 5.12
CA CYS A 138 -2.72 -10.26 5.63
C CYS A 138 -1.97 -10.84 6.85
N PRO A 139 -2.62 -11.38 7.90
CA PRO A 139 -1.91 -12.03 9.00
C PRO A 139 -1.09 -13.25 8.57
N ILE A 140 -1.55 -14.01 7.57
CA ILE A 140 -0.85 -15.18 7.04
C ILE A 140 0.40 -14.74 6.28
N LEU A 141 0.28 -13.71 5.45
CA LEU A 141 1.41 -13.12 4.73
C LEU A 141 2.46 -12.58 5.70
N VAL A 142 2.02 -11.88 6.76
CA VAL A 142 2.94 -11.34 7.76
C VAL A 142 3.65 -12.46 8.52
N ALA A 143 2.91 -13.48 8.94
CA ALA A 143 3.45 -14.62 9.67
C ALA A 143 4.48 -15.40 8.85
N ARG A 144 4.15 -15.74 7.60
CA ARG A 144 4.96 -16.64 6.77
C ARG A 144 6.16 -15.93 6.14
N ASN A 145 6.00 -14.69 5.65
CA ASN A 145 7.08 -13.99 4.96
C ASN A 145 8.05 -13.28 5.92
N PHE A 146 7.60 -12.92 7.12
CA PHE A 146 8.41 -12.16 8.09
C PHE A 146 8.60 -12.87 9.44
N GLY A 147 8.35 -14.18 9.48
CA GLY A 147 8.61 -15.04 10.65
C GLY A 147 7.73 -14.79 11.87
N GLN A 148 6.58 -14.10 11.72
CA GLN A 148 5.68 -13.75 12.82
C GLN A 148 4.61 -14.85 13.07
N LEU A 149 5.06 -16.10 13.27
CA LEU A 149 4.18 -17.27 13.30
C LEU A 149 3.15 -17.27 14.44
N ASP A 150 3.45 -16.58 15.55
CA ASP A 150 2.53 -16.39 16.68
C ASP A 150 1.22 -15.66 16.29
N LEU A 151 1.23 -14.93 15.17
CA LEU A 151 0.00 -14.36 14.62
C LEU A 151 -0.98 -15.45 14.16
N LEU A 152 -0.53 -16.66 13.81
CA LEU A 152 -1.41 -17.74 13.35
C LEU A 152 -2.14 -18.42 14.51
N GLU A 153 -1.51 -18.49 15.69
CA GLU A 153 -2.06 -19.16 16.89
C GLU A 153 -3.18 -18.34 17.55
N SER A 154 -3.23 -17.04 17.30
CA SER A 154 -4.19 -16.11 17.88
C SER A 154 -5.48 -15.95 17.06
N ALA A 155 -5.80 -16.92 16.19
CA ALA A 155 -6.93 -16.91 15.25
C ALA A 155 -8.24 -17.37 15.87
#